data_AF-A0A920U2K2-F1
#
_entry.id   AF-A0A920U2K2-F1
#
_cell.length_a   1.000
_cell.length_b   1.000
_cell.length_c   1.000
_cell.angle_alpha   90.00
_cell.angle_beta   90.00
_cell.angle_gamma   90.00
#
_symmetry.space_group_name_H-M   'P 1'
#
loop_
_entity.id
_entity.type
_entity.pdbx_description
1 polymer ?
#
loop_
_entity_poly.entity_id
_entity_poly.type
_entity_poly.pdbx_seq_one_letter_code
_entity_poly.pdbx_strand_id
1 'polypeptide(L)'
;MHIHAFSPLEIQQGAETLGIAIREFLEALKETGLSTLPGTAAEILDDEIRQIICPDKINTAQWLEVIESAHSLGLKTTATIMFGHVEPPRHWARHLLRIRDLQSRTGGLPSSCRCRLFTRKPPFPS
;
A
#
# COMPACT_ATOMS: atom_id res chain seq x y z
N MET A 1 3.22 -1.66 23.77
CA MET A 1 3.17 -0.45 22.92
C MET A 1 2.74 -0.89 21.53
N HIS A 2 1.62 -0.41 21.01
CA HIS A 2 1.14 -0.78 19.67
C HIS A 2 1.64 0.26 18.67
N ILE A 3 2.66 -0.08 17.88
CA ILE A 3 3.19 0.82 16.86
C ILE A 3 2.40 0.58 15.56
N HIS A 4 1.87 1.67 14.99
CA HIS A 4 1.28 1.75 13.66
C HIS A 4 2.15 2.69 12.82
N ALA A 5 3.09 2.13 12.07
CA ALA A 5 4.13 2.91 11.41
C ALA A 5 4.60 2.22 10.12
N PHE A 6 5.27 3.02 9.28
CA PHE A 6 5.91 2.66 8.02
C PHE A 6 4.94 2.33 6.89
N SER A 7 5.01 3.14 5.84
CA SER A 7 4.40 2.87 4.55
C SER A 7 5.09 1.70 3.85
N PRO A 8 4.43 1.05 2.87
CA PRO A 8 5.05 -0.05 2.12
C PRO A 8 6.34 0.35 1.40
N LEU A 9 6.47 1.63 1.02
CA LEU A 9 7.70 2.19 0.46
C LEU A 9 8.85 2.15 1.49
N GLU A 10 8.60 2.59 2.72
CA GLU A 10 9.63 2.60 3.77
C GLU A 10 10.04 1.18 4.19
N ILE A 11 9.09 0.23 4.19
CA ILE A 11 9.41 -1.19 4.42
C ILE A 11 10.34 -1.73 3.35
N GLN A 12 10.03 -1.45 2.09
CA GLN A 12 10.80 -1.90 0.95
C GLN A 12 12.20 -1.29 0.95
N GLN A 13 12.31 0.03 1.17
CA GLN A 13 13.58 0.73 1.26
C GLN A 13 14.42 0.27 2.45
N GLY A 14 13.79 -0.01 3.60
CA GLY A 14 14.47 -0.51 4.79
C GLY A 14 15.07 -1.91 4.57
N ALA A 15 14.31 -2.81 3.94
CA ALA A 15 14.79 -4.14 3.56
C ALA A 15 15.96 -4.06 2.57
N GLU A 16 15.86 -3.22 1.55
CA GLU A 16 16.94 -3.00 0.58
C GLU A 16 18.20 -2.41 1.21
N THR A 17 18.04 -1.40 2.07
CA THR A 17 19.17 -0.74 2.75
C THR A 17 19.96 -1.72 3.62
N LEU A 18 19.28 -2.69 4.22
CA LEU A 18 19.90 -3.74 5.03
C LEU A 18 20.32 -4.97 4.23
N GLY A 19 19.95 -5.05 2.94
CA GLY A 19 20.24 -6.19 2.08
C GLY A 19 19.55 -7.49 2.51
N ILE A 20 18.38 -7.39 3.16
CA ILE A 20 17.62 -8.54 3.66
C ILE A 20 16.27 -8.66 2.98
N ALA A 21 15.62 -9.82 3.12
CA ALA A 21 14.28 -10.02 2.56
C ALA A 21 13.23 -9.16 3.28
N ILE A 22 12.19 -8.73 2.57
CA ILE A 22 11.06 -7.96 3.14
C ILE A 22 10.45 -8.67 4.35
N ARG A 23 10.30 -10.00 4.25
CA ARG A 23 9.78 -10.83 5.34
C ARG A 23 10.66 -10.75 6.59
N GLU A 24 11.97 -10.90 6.43
CA GLU A 24 12.93 -10.84 7.55
C GLU A 24 12.92 -9.46 8.21
N PHE A 25 12.86 -8.40 7.39
CA PHE A 25 12.74 -7.03 7.89
C PHE A 25 11.44 -6.82 8.70
N LEU A 26 10.32 -7.32 8.20
CA LEU A 26 9.03 -7.26 8.90
C LEU A 26 9.00 -8.12 10.17
N GLU A 27 9.67 -9.27 10.19
CA GLU A 27 9.83 -10.11 11.37
C GLU A 27 10.61 -9.35 12.46
N ALA A 28 11.74 -8.73 12.11
CA ALA A 28 12.51 -7.89 13.02
C ALA A 28 11.67 -6.71 13.56
N LEU A 29 10.92 -6.02 12.69
CA LEU A 29 10.03 -4.94 13.12
C LEU A 29 8.93 -5.44 14.07
N LYS A 30 8.37 -6.62 13.82
CA LYS A 30 7.37 -7.24 14.70
C LYS A 30 7.94 -7.56 16.08
N GLU A 31 9.17 -8.08 16.14
CA GLU A 31 9.87 -8.35 17.41
C GLU A 31 10.11 -7.07 18.23
N THR A 32 10.35 -5.93 17.57
CA THR A 32 10.48 -4.63 18.25
C THR A 32 9.14 -4.02 18.70
N GLY A 33 8.01 -4.63 18.35
CA GLY A 33 6.67 -4.21 18.79
C GLY A 33 5.78 -3.59 17.70
N LEU A 34 6.14 -3.70 16.42
CA LEU A 34 5.25 -3.32 15.32
C LEU A 34 4.02 -4.22 15.32
N SER A 35 2.84 -3.60 15.31
CA SER A 35 1.57 -4.32 15.44
C SER A 35 0.69 -4.24 14.19
N THR A 36 0.78 -3.12 13.46
CA THR A 36 -0.02 -2.88 12.25
C THR A 36 0.75 -1.99 11.29
N LEU A 37 0.51 -2.13 9.98
CA LEU A 37 1.10 -1.26 8.97
C LEU A 37 0.02 -0.40 8.30
N PRO A 38 0.23 0.91 8.14
CA PRO A 38 -0.59 1.71 7.25
C PRO A 38 -0.32 1.30 5.80
N GLY A 39 -1.32 0.87 5.04
CA GLY A 39 -1.20 0.81 3.57
C GLY A 39 -1.61 2.12 2.90
N THR A 40 -1.46 3.23 3.64
CA THR A 40 -1.64 4.59 3.12
C THR A 40 -0.62 4.85 2.02
N ALA A 41 -1.03 5.58 0.97
CA ALA A 41 -0.23 6.02 -0.19
C ALA A 41 -0.16 5.07 -1.41
N ALA A 42 -1.15 4.20 -1.59
CA ALA A 42 -1.23 3.42 -2.82
C ALA A 42 -1.55 4.27 -4.07
N GLU A 43 -1.98 5.53 -3.93
CA GLU A 43 -2.49 6.37 -5.02
C GLU A 43 -3.49 5.54 -5.86
N ILE A 44 -3.12 5.24 -7.10
CA ILE A 44 -3.63 4.14 -7.89
C ILE A 44 -2.57 3.03 -7.97
N LEU A 45 -3.01 1.79 -7.77
CA LEU A 45 -2.20 0.58 -7.92
C LEU A 45 -2.28 0.16 -9.39
N ASP A 46 -1.71 0.96 -10.28
CA ASP A 46 -1.64 0.70 -11.70
C ASP A 46 -0.40 1.39 -12.27
N ASP A 47 0.54 0.62 -12.80
CA ASP A 47 1.88 1.12 -13.10
C ASP A 47 1.89 2.20 -14.20
N GLU A 48 0.94 2.15 -15.14
CA GLU A 48 0.75 3.21 -16.15
C GLU A 48 0.52 4.58 -15.49
N ILE A 49 -0.28 4.62 -14.42
CA ILE A 49 -0.52 5.84 -13.65
C ILE A 49 0.66 6.17 -12.75
N ARG A 50 1.24 5.17 -12.07
CA ARG A 50 2.34 5.38 -11.13
C ARG A 50 3.56 5.99 -11.80
N GLN A 51 3.84 5.62 -13.05
CA GLN A 51 4.89 6.25 -13.87
C GLN A 51 4.65 7.75 -14.10
N ILE A 52 3.39 8.19 -14.13
CA ILE A 52 3.01 9.59 -14.34
C ILE A 52 3.09 10.38 -13.02
N ILE A 53 2.53 9.82 -11.94
CA ILE A 53 2.31 10.58 -10.69
C ILE A 53 3.41 10.36 -9.65
N CYS A 54 4.12 9.23 -9.69
CA CYS A 54 5.13 8.86 -8.69
C CYS A 54 6.16 7.83 -9.22
N PRO A 55 6.92 8.16 -10.28
CA PRO A 55 7.86 7.22 -10.93
C PRO A 55 8.95 6.71 -9.99
N ASP A 56 9.33 7.48 -8.97
CA ASP A 56 10.39 7.13 -8.03
C ASP A 56 9.92 6.25 -6.85
N LYS A 57 8.62 5.91 -6.80
CA LYS A 57 8.06 5.03 -5.76
C LYS A 57 8.01 3.59 -6.23
N ILE A 58 7.86 2.66 -5.29
CA ILE A 58 7.64 1.23 -5.56
C ILE A 58 6.51 1.01 -6.58
N ASN A 59 6.62 -0.02 -7.40
CA ASN A 59 5.57 -0.41 -8.34
C ASN A 59 4.41 -1.16 -7.65
N THR A 60 3.37 -1.50 -8.41
CA THR A 60 2.19 -2.19 -7.89
C THR A 60 2.52 -3.56 -7.30
N ALA A 61 3.42 -4.32 -7.93
CA ALA A 61 3.78 -5.67 -7.47
C ALA A 61 4.57 -5.62 -6.15
N GLN A 62 5.53 -4.71 -6.03
CA GLN A 62 6.30 -4.50 -4.80
C GLN A 62 5.40 -4.06 -3.65
N TRP A 63 4.41 -3.19 -3.91
CA TRP A 63 3.44 -2.80 -2.89
C TRP A 63 2.62 -4.01 -2.40
N LEU A 64 2.15 -4.86 -3.33
CA LEU A 64 1.40 -6.07 -2.98
C LEU A 64 2.27 -7.05 -2.19
N GLU A 65 3.52 -7.26 -2.60
CA GLU A 65 4.47 -8.13 -1.93
C GLU A 65 4.70 -7.75 -0.46
N VAL A 66 4.89 -6.45 -0.18
CA VAL A 66 5.04 -5.95 1.19
C VAL A 66 3.80 -6.25 2.04
N ILE A 67 2.61 -5.96 1.51
CA ILE A 67 1.36 -6.14 2.25
C ILE A 67 1.05 -7.62 2.47
N GLU A 68 1.28 -8.47 1.45
CA GLU A 68 1.14 -9.92 1.57
C GLU A 68 2.11 -10.52 2.58
N SER A 69 3.37 -10.07 2.55
CA SER A 69 4.38 -10.48 3.52
C SER A 69 3.95 -10.10 4.94
N ALA A 70 3.48 -8.88 5.15
CA ALA A 70 2.95 -8.44 6.43
C ALA A 70 1.76 -9.30 6.90
N HIS A 71 0.80 -9.58 6.01
CA HIS A 71 -0.34 -10.42 6.33
C HIS A 71 0.07 -11.87 6.67
N SER A 72 1.07 -12.42 5.99
CA SER A 72 1.61 -13.76 6.26
C SER A 72 2.25 -13.87 7.65
N LEU A 73 2.71 -12.74 8.21
CA LEU A 73 3.25 -12.63 9.57
C LEU A 73 2.17 -12.29 10.61
N GLY A 74 0.90 -12.23 10.20
CA GLY A 74 -0.23 -11.90 11.06
C GLY A 74 -0.39 -10.41 11.37
N LEU A 75 0.38 -9.54 10.71
CA LEU A 75 0.22 -8.09 10.84
C LEU A 75 -1.02 -7.65 10.07
N LYS A 76 -1.83 -6.80 10.69
CA LYS A 76 -2.99 -6.20 10.01
C LYS A 76 -2.56 -4.93 9.28
N THR A 77 -3.11 -4.72 8.09
CA THR A 77 -2.84 -3.50 7.31
C THR A 77 -4.13 -2.79 6.92
N THR A 78 -4.01 -1.54 6.49
CA THR A 78 -5.10 -0.78 5.86
C THR A 78 -4.80 -0.58 4.39
N ALA A 79 -5.78 -0.20 3.57
CA ALA A 79 -5.56 0.19 2.18
C ALA A 79 -6.38 1.44 1.85
N THR A 80 -5.77 2.41 1.17
CA THR A 80 -6.44 3.64 0.70
C THR A 80 -6.20 3.86 -0.79
N ILE A 81 -7.13 4.56 -1.44
CA ILE A 81 -7.03 4.96 -2.85
C ILE A 81 -7.08 6.49 -2.91
N MET A 82 -6.15 7.10 -3.65
CA MET A 82 -6.22 8.53 -4.01
C MET A 82 -6.32 8.61 -5.53
N PHE A 83 -7.32 9.35 -6.01
CA PHE A 83 -7.68 9.38 -7.43
C PHE A 83 -8.32 10.72 -7.80
N GLY A 84 -8.49 10.96 -9.10
CA GLY A 84 -9.08 12.20 -9.61
C GLY A 84 -8.00 13.21 -10.01
N HIS A 85 -6.86 12.73 -10.46
CA HIS A 85 -5.79 13.56 -11.01
C HIS A 85 -5.68 13.34 -12.53
N VAL A 86 -5.14 12.21 -12.96
CA VAL A 86 -4.89 11.89 -14.38
C VAL A 86 -5.56 10.59 -14.83
N GLU A 87 -6.20 9.87 -13.90
CA GLU A 87 -6.57 8.47 -14.07
C GLU A 87 -7.99 8.30 -14.58
N PRO A 88 -8.20 7.64 -15.73
CA PRO A 88 -9.55 7.27 -16.14
C PRO A 88 -10.15 6.15 -15.25
N PRO A 89 -11.49 5.99 -15.24
CA PRO A 89 -12.20 5.06 -14.35
C PRO A 89 -11.71 3.61 -14.39
N ARG A 90 -11.14 3.17 -15.53
CA ARG A 90 -10.55 1.83 -15.67
C ARG A 90 -9.43 1.54 -14.67
N HIS A 91 -8.60 2.54 -14.32
CA HIS A 91 -7.49 2.32 -13.38
C HIS A 91 -8.01 2.25 -11.94
N TRP A 92 -9.11 2.95 -11.64
CA TRP A 92 -9.79 2.82 -10.34
C TRP A 92 -10.36 1.42 -10.19
N ALA A 93 -11.03 0.90 -11.22
CA ALA A 93 -11.54 -0.47 -11.22
C ALA A 93 -10.43 -1.50 -11.01
N ARG A 94 -9.31 -1.38 -11.73
CA ARG A 94 -8.14 -2.26 -11.55
C ARG A 94 -7.56 -2.18 -10.14
N HIS A 95 -7.42 -0.99 -9.55
CA HIS A 95 -6.99 -0.84 -8.16
C HIS A 95 -7.94 -1.57 -7.20
N LEU A 96 -9.26 -1.34 -7.31
CA LEU A 96 -10.26 -1.96 -6.44
C LEU A 96 -10.26 -3.50 -6.57
N LEU A 97 -10.10 -4.02 -7.79
CA LEU A 97 -9.96 -5.46 -8.02
C LEU A 97 -8.72 -6.03 -7.33
N ARG A 98 -7.56 -5.37 -7.45
CA ARG A 98 -6.32 -5.77 -6.78
C ARG A 98 -6.47 -5.83 -5.26
N ILE A 99 -7.12 -4.82 -4.67
CA ILE A 99 -7.38 -4.80 -3.21
C ILE A 99 -8.36 -5.92 -2.81
N ARG A 100 -9.42 -6.16 -3.59
CA ARG A 100 -10.37 -7.26 -3.34
C ARG A 100 -9.68 -8.62 -3.41
N ASP A 101 -8.85 -8.84 -4.42
CA ASP A 101 -8.15 -10.10 -4.64
C ASP A 101 -7.08 -10.32 -3.56
N LEU A 102 -6.37 -9.27 -3.14
CA LEU A 102 -5.49 -9.30 -1.97
C LEU A 102 -6.24 -9.70 -0.70
N GLN A 103 -7.40 -9.09 -0.43
CA GLN A 103 -8.20 -9.43 0.74
C GLN A 103 -8.71 -10.87 0.69
N SER A 104 -9.13 -11.34 -0.48
CA SER A 104 -9.61 -12.71 -0.68
C SER A 104 -8.51 -13.74 -0.41
N ARG A 105 -7.25 -13.40 -0.72
CA ARG A 105 -6.09 -14.29 -0.46
C ARG A 105 -5.60 -14.25 0.99
N THR A 106 -5.67 -13.09 1.65
CA THR A 106 -4.93 -12.89 2.92
C THR A 106 -5.81 -12.63 4.14
N GLY A 107 -7.03 -12.10 3.98
CA GLY A 107 -7.91 -11.70 5.09
C GLY A 107 -7.27 -10.68 6.06
N GLY A 108 -6.21 -9.99 5.63
CA GLY A 108 -5.38 -9.12 6.47
C GLY A 108 -5.89 -7.69 6.59
N LEU A 109 -6.80 -7.27 5.71
CA LEU A 109 -7.45 -5.96 5.78
C LEU A 109 -8.66 -6.00 6.74
N PRO A 110 -8.93 -4.92 7.49
CA PRO A 110 -10.13 -4.80 8.29
C PRO A 110 -11.38 -4.83 7.40
N SER A 111 -12.47 -5.40 7.90
CA SER A 111 -13.77 -5.41 7.20
C SER A 111 -14.30 -4.02 6.88
N SER A 112 -13.85 -2.99 7.62
CA SER A 112 -14.18 -1.59 7.40
C SER A 112 -13.28 -0.88 6.39
N CYS A 113 -12.41 -1.61 5.65
CA CYS A 113 -11.46 -1.04 4.69
C CYS A 113 -12.16 -0.05 3.76
N ARG A 114 -12.02 1.22 4.09
CA ARG A 114 -12.76 2.31 3.49
C ARG A 114 -11.85 2.91 2.45
N CYS A 115 -12.18 2.74 1.17
CA CYS A 115 -11.65 3.58 0.11
C CYS A 115 -12.10 5.01 0.41
N ARG A 116 -11.32 5.73 1.21
CA ARG A 116 -11.60 7.11 1.58
C ARG A 116 -11.24 7.95 0.36
N LEU A 117 -12.27 8.40 -0.36
CA LEU A 117 -12.09 9.15 -1.61
C LEU A 117 -11.46 10.51 -1.27
N PHE A 118 -10.21 10.70 -1.69
CA PHE A 118 -9.57 12.01 -1.70
C PHE A 118 -9.39 12.44 -3.15
N THR A 119 -10.26 13.34 -3.61
CA THR A 119 -10.02 14.10 -4.84
C THR A 119 -9.05 15.23 -4.50
N ARG A 120 -7.87 15.26 -5.12
CA ARG A 120 -7.10 16.51 -5.14
C ARG A 120 -7.97 17.54 -5.87
N LYS A 121 -8.33 18.64 -5.21
CA LYS A 121 -8.99 19.77 -5.89
C LYS A 121 -8.17 20.12 -7.14
N PRO A 122 -8.77 20.28 -8.32
CA PRO A 122 -8.04 20.78 -9.48
C PRO A 122 -7.41 22.14 -9.12
N PRO A 123 -6.17 22.42 -9.56
CA PRO A 123 -5.62 23.76 -9.46
C PRO A 123 -6.40 24.65 -10.43
N PHE A 124 -7.22 25.54 -9.86
CA PHE A 124 -8.01 26.61 -10.50
C PHE A 124 -9.35 26.22 -11.15
N PRO A 125 -10.40 27.04 -10.94
CA PRO A 125 -11.56 27.08 -11.82
C PRO A 125 -11.25 27.92 -13.06
N SER A 126 -11.77 27.49 -14.21
CA SER A 126 -11.93 28.27 -15.43
C SER A 126 -12.89 29.44 -15.23
#